data_AF-A0A2I1HT20-F1
#
_entry.id   AF-A0A2I1HT20-F1
#
_cell.length_a   1.000
_cell.length_b   1.000
_cell.length_c   1.000
_cell.angle_alpha   90.00
_cell.angle_beta   90.00
_cell.angle_gamma   90.00
#
_symmetry.space_group_name_H-M   'P 1'
#
loop_
_entity.id
_entity.type
_entity.pdbx_description
1 polymer ?
#
loop_
_entity_poly.entity_id
_entity_poly.type
_entity_poly.pdbx_seq_one_letter_code
_entity_poly.pdbx_strand_id
1 'polypeptide(L)'
;MFGGGSNYNTRANFNRSERGERGSERGSFREGRGGGRGSFREVRGGGRGSFREGRGGGRAHEGSDQLVFIVNGELITTVWKKKLLKTPWHQNDVRIFISSALVATDSQKAGELVTELGNDRGLERLREIMNFPMSCDAGLDDRKLSFQYVILPFLGLLTKTDITKCILKYVDTIFMLIYKNLDSFFHKKVMKMLETLVSRNSIVDNNVDVDKLFKTEQYSFIPPSLGIFFLIIVRLLTELLRRIKEASTNETMHNIVHYLKDLTAKYKRSLERPLISRDPLIDNLETRKYFFAILDNEMNIMIEMLNTEHISETSN
;
A
#
# COMPACT_ATOMS: atom_id res chain seq x y z
N MET A 1 -11.90 -6.97 72.60
CA MET A 1 -12.54 -8.29 72.42
C MET A 1 -11.65 -9.13 71.53
N PHE A 2 -11.36 -10.36 71.95
CA PHE A 2 -10.38 -11.27 71.35
C PHE A 2 -10.93 -12.06 70.16
N GLY A 3 -10.06 -12.34 69.18
CA GLY A 3 -9.80 -13.70 68.70
C GLY A 3 -10.64 -14.29 67.56
N GLY A 4 -10.00 -14.46 66.40
CA GLY A 4 -9.77 -15.78 65.75
C GLY A 4 -10.93 -16.56 65.13
N GLY A 5 -10.57 -17.42 64.15
CA GLY A 5 -11.33 -18.64 63.90
C GLY A 5 -11.68 -18.92 62.45
N SER A 6 -11.03 -19.93 61.90
CA SER A 6 -11.21 -20.49 60.57
C SER A 6 -12.29 -21.59 60.57
N ASN A 7 -12.89 -21.82 59.39
CA ASN A 7 -13.07 -23.14 58.77
C ASN A 7 -14.23 -24.11 59.12
N TYR A 8 -14.67 -24.79 58.03
CA TYR A 8 -15.40 -26.09 57.90
C TYR A 8 -16.86 -26.12 58.36
N ASN A 9 -17.84 -26.79 57.73
CA ASN A 9 -17.96 -28.08 57.01
C ASN A 9 -19.23 -27.97 56.09
N THR A 10 -19.53 -28.81 55.09
CA THR A 10 -19.70 -30.26 55.20
C THR A 10 -19.61 -30.95 53.82
N ARG A 11 -19.19 -32.21 53.93
CA ARG A 11 -18.66 -33.19 52.99
C ARG A 11 -19.72 -34.24 52.62
N ALA A 12 -19.59 -34.85 51.43
CA ALA A 12 -19.81 -36.28 51.09
C ALA A 12 -19.95 -36.36 49.56
N ASN A 13 -19.02 -36.85 48.72
CA ASN A 13 -18.01 -37.91 48.71
C ASN A 13 -18.54 -39.34 48.54
N PHE A 14 -17.72 -40.12 47.82
CA PHE A 14 -17.74 -41.55 47.50
C PHE A 14 -18.35 -41.96 46.13
N ASN A 15 -17.70 -42.77 45.28
CA ASN A 15 -16.30 -43.21 45.19
C ASN A 15 -16.09 -44.08 43.92
N ARG A 16 -14.87 -44.00 43.34
CA ARG A 16 -14.00 -45.09 42.80
C ARG A 16 -14.52 -46.00 41.67
N SER A 17 -13.72 -46.53 40.73
CA SER A 17 -12.27 -46.90 40.70
C SER A 17 -11.93 -47.20 39.22
N GLU A 18 -10.84 -46.70 38.62
CA GLU A 18 -9.43 -47.15 38.64
C GLU A 18 -9.03 -48.30 37.67
N ARG A 19 -8.02 -47.98 36.83
CA ARG A 19 -6.82 -48.76 36.41
C ARG A 19 -6.76 -49.58 35.10
N GLY A 20 -5.59 -49.42 34.44
CA GLY A 20 -4.92 -50.38 33.52
C GLY A 20 -4.40 -49.73 32.24
N GLU A 21 -3.23 -49.06 32.20
CA GLU A 21 -1.87 -49.56 31.85
C GLU A 21 -1.64 -50.28 30.49
N ARG A 22 -0.72 -49.67 29.71
CA ARG A 22 0.32 -50.22 28.79
C ARG A 22 -0.05 -51.06 27.55
N GLY A 23 0.52 -50.66 26.41
CA GLY A 23 0.73 -51.54 25.25
C GLY A 23 1.15 -50.82 23.98
N SER A 24 2.46 -50.82 23.69
CA SER A 24 3.07 -50.35 22.45
C SER A 24 2.80 -51.35 21.31
N GLU A 25 2.43 -50.89 20.12
CA GLU A 25 2.66 -51.67 18.89
C GLU A 25 2.93 -50.79 17.67
N ARG A 26 3.86 -51.29 16.86
CA ARG A 26 4.58 -50.64 15.77
C ARG A 26 3.73 -50.56 14.51
N GLY A 27 3.78 -49.41 13.84
CA GLY A 27 3.45 -49.26 12.42
C GLY A 27 4.53 -48.44 11.72
N SER A 28 5.55 -49.12 11.20
CA SER A 28 6.51 -48.54 10.26
C SER A 28 5.87 -48.44 8.87
N PHE A 29 5.91 -47.29 8.18
CA PHE A 29 6.10 -47.24 6.73
C PHE A 29 6.43 -45.82 6.21
N ARG A 30 7.68 -45.69 5.73
CA ARG A 30 8.25 -44.83 4.68
C ARG A 30 8.27 -43.30 4.78
N GLU A 31 9.51 -42.78 4.78
CA GLU A 31 9.88 -41.51 4.16
C GLU A 31 9.32 -41.39 2.74
N GLY A 32 8.60 -40.29 2.50
CA GLY A 32 8.16 -39.82 1.19
C GLY A 32 8.52 -38.35 1.03
N ARG A 33 9.51 -38.12 0.19
CA ARG A 33 10.06 -36.84 -0.27
C ARG A 33 9.03 -35.72 -0.51
N GLY A 34 9.43 -34.52 -0.12
CA GLY A 34 9.35 -33.33 -0.99
C GLY A 34 7.99 -32.67 -1.17
N GLY A 35 7.81 -31.50 -0.55
CA GLY A 35 6.69 -30.62 -0.87
C GLY A 35 6.46 -29.55 0.18
N GLY A 36 7.47 -28.74 0.48
CA GLY A 36 7.33 -27.60 1.39
C GLY A 36 6.37 -26.56 0.83
N ARG A 37 5.08 -26.68 1.17
CA ARG A 37 4.07 -25.66 0.98
C ARG A 37 4.15 -24.67 2.14
N GLY A 38 4.88 -23.57 1.95
CA GLY A 38 4.82 -22.41 2.82
C GLY A 38 3.53 -21.61 2.59
N SER A 39 2.42 -22.04 3.20
CA SER A 39 1.23 -21.19 3.35
C SER A 39 1.52 -20.20 4.48
N PHE A 40 1.57 -18.90 4.15
CA PHE A 40 1.63 -17.85 5.15
C PHE A 40 0.32 -17.87 5.94
N ARG A 41 0.40 -18.18 7.22
CA ARG A 41 -0.74 -18.26 8.13
C ARG A 41 -1.38 -16.86 8.23
N GLU A 42 -2.67 -16.79 7.94
CA GLU A 42 -3.51 -15.63 8.24
C GLU A 42 -3.47 -15.39 9.76
N VAL A 43 -2.67 -14.40 10.18
CA VAL A 43 -2.65 -13.97 11.58
C VAL A 43 -3.85 -13.06 11.78
N ARG A 44 -4.80 -13.55 12.59
CA ARG A 44 -6.00 -12.82 13.03
C ARG A 44 -5.62 -11.40 13.49
N GLY A 45 -6.15 -10.41 12.78
CA GLY A 45 -6.14 -8.99 13.18
C GLY A 45 -5.35 -8.10 12.23
N GLY A 46 -6.05 -7.25 11.48
CA GLY A 46 -5.51 -6.01 10.89
C GLY A 46 -4.76 -6.13 9.57
N GLY A 47 -5.47 -5.91 8.46
CA GLY A 47 -5.08 -5.05 7.33
C GLY A 47 -3.66 -5.08 6.72
N ARG A 48 -2.83 -6.10 6.94
CA ARG A 48 -1.54 -6.22 6.23
C ARG A 48 -1.81 -6.60 4.76
N GLY A 49 -1.46 -5.71 3.83
CA GLY A 49 -1.44 -6.07 2.41
C GLY A 49 -0.53 -7.29 2.21
N SER A 50 -1.03 -8.33 1.56
CA SER A 50 -0.21 -9.45 1.12
C SER A 50 0.12 -9.25 -0.35
N PHE A 51 1.36 -9.48 -0.76
CA PHE A 51 1.64 -9.77 -2.15
C PHE A 51 0.91 -11.09 -2.47
N ARG A 52 -0.28 -11.02 -3.08
CA ARG A 52 -1.05 -12.21 -3.43
C ARG A 52 -0.48 -12.79 -4.71
N GLU A 53 0.13 -13.96 -4.59
CA GLU A 53 0.46 -14.82 -5.72
C GLU A 53 -0.85 -15.25 -6.39
N GLY A 54 -1.24 -14.56 -7.46
CA GLY A 54 -2.34 -14.99 -8.31
C GLY A 54 -1.98 -16.32 -8.96
N ARG A 55 -2.66 -17.40 -8.57
CA ARG A 55 -2.61 -18.65 -9.33
C ARG A 55 -3.11 -18.39 -10.74
N GLY A 56 -2.22 -18.51 -11.73
CA GLY A 56 -2.53 -18.42 -13.15
C GLY A 56 -1.71 -17.33 -13.83
N GLY A 57 -0.88 -17.73 -14.81
CA GLY A 57 0.03 -16.83 -15.52
C GLY A 57 -0.65 -15.61 -16.13
N GLY A 58 0.10 -14.50 -16.17
CA GLY A 58 -0.17 -13.36 -17.06
C GLY A 58 -1.08 -12.24 -16.53
N ARG A 59 -0.96 -11.81 -15.26
CA ARG A 59 -1.73 -10.66 -14.74
C ARG A 59 -0.88 -9.54 -14.11
N ALA A 60 0.28 -9.24 -14.68
CA ALA A 60 1.11 -8.10 -14.29
C ALA A 60 0.57 -6.73 -14.77
N HIS A 61 -0.65 -6.67 -15.33
CA HIS A 61 -1.20 -5.49 -16.02
C HIS A 61 -2.50 -4.90 -15.42
N GLU A 62 -2.93 -5.35 -14.24
CA GLU A 62 -4.19 -4.92 -13.59
C GLU A 62 -3.93 -3.89 -12.47
N GLY A 63 -3.53 -2.65 -12.82
CA GLY A 63 -3.53 -1.47 -11.94
C GLY A 63 -2.98 -1.67 -10.52
N SER A 64 -3.19 -0.72 -9.61
CA SER A 64 -2.85 -0.89 -8.18
C SER A 64 -3.84 -1.78 -7.42
N ASP A 65 -4.77 -2.43 -8.12
CA ASP A 65 -5.93 -3.11 -7.56
C ASP A 65 -5.56 -4.18 -6.53
N GLN A 66 -4.45 -4.88 -6.78
CA GLN A 66 -3.91 -5.92 -5.88
C GLN A 66 -2.81 -5.40 -4.94
N LEU A 67 -2.36 -4.15 -5.10
CA LEU A 67 -1.30 -3.55 -4.28
C LEU A 67 -1.85 -2.73 -3.11
N VAL A 68 -2.95 -2.01 -3.33
CA VAL A 68 -3.58 -1.14 -2.34
C VAL A 68 -5.07 -1.48 -2.24
N PHE A 69 -5.46 -2.09 -1.13
CA PHE A 69 -6.84 -2.47 -0.86
C PHE A 69 -7.12 -2.43 0.64
N ILE A 70 -8.40 -2.25 0.99
CA ILE A 70 -8.85 -2.27 2.38
C ILE A 70 -9.62 -3.57 2.63
N VAL A 71 -9.21 -4.30 3.67
CA VAL A 71 -9.89 -5.53 4.08
C VAL A 71 -11.11 -5.20 4.94
N ASN A 72 -12.23 -5.88 4.73
CA ASN A 72 -13.49 -5.70 5.47
C ASN A 72 -14.04 -4.26 5.47
N GLY A 73 -13.79 -3.53 4.37
CA GLY A 73 -14.13 -2.12 4.25
C GLY A 73 -15.59 -1.81 3.91
N GLU A 74 -16.47 -2.80 3.77
CA GLU A 74 -17.87 -2.63 3.32
C GLU A 74 -18.65 -1.57 4.12
N LEU A 75 -18.33 -1.44 5.41
CA LEU A 75 -18.96 -0.47 6.31
C LEU A 75 -18.58 0.99 6.01
N ILE A 76 -17.52 1.22 5.23
CA ILE A 76 -17.03 2.56 4.90
C ILE A 76 -17.18 2.92 3.43
N THR A 77 -17.81 2.11 2.57
CA THR A 77 -17.90 2.34 1.11
C THR A 77 -18.48 3.71 0.72
N THR A 78 -19.28 4.35 1.57
CA THR A 78 -19.94 5.64 1.28
C THR A 78 -19.41 6.83 2.08
N VAL A 79 -18.48 6.60 3.02
CA VAL A 79 -17.99 7.63 3.96
C VAL A 79 -17.22 8.75 3.25
N TRP A 80 -16.58 8.45 2.12
CA TRP A 80 -15.79 9.38 1.33
C TRP A 80 -16.63 10.60 0.90
N LYS A 81 -17.91 10.43 0.58
CA LYS A 81 -18.81 11.53 0.21
C LYS A 81 -18.93 12.57 1.31
N LYS A 82 -19.16 12.10 2.54
CA LYS A 82 -19.26 12.97 3.71
C LYS A 82 -17.94 13.66 4.01
N LYS A 83 -16.80 12.97 3.84
CA LYS A 83 -15.47 13.54 4.08
C LYS A 83 -15.08 14.58 3.03
N LEU A 84 -15.47 14.39 1.76
CA LEU A 84 -15.25 15.35 0.67
C LEU A 84 -15.88 16.72 0.96
N LEU A 85 -17.01 16.72 1.68
CA LEU A 85 -17.72 17.93 2.09
C LEU A 85 -17.16 18.60 3.36
N LYS A 86 -16.30 17.91 4.12
CA LYS A 86 -15.77 18.41 5.40
C LYS A 86 -14.67 19.46 5.17
N THR A 87 -14.70 20.54 5.96
CA THR A 87 -13.62 21.53 6.06
C THR A 87 -13.53 22.04 7.51
N PRO A 88 -12.32 22.29 8.06
CA PRO A 88 -11.01 22.00 7.49
C PRO A 88 -10.69 20.49 7.50
N TRP A 89 -9.70 20.08 6.70
CA TRP A 89 -9.17 18.71 6.70
C TRP A 89 -7.97 18.55 7.63
N HIS A 90 -8.02 17.50 8.43
CA HIS A 90 -6.89 16.98 9.20
C HIS A 90 -6.43 15.64 8.63
N GLN A 91 -5.25 15.17 9.03
CA GLN A 91 -4.69 13.91 8.53
C GLN A 91 -5.70 12.75 8.58
N ASN A 92 -6.38 12.55 9.71
CA ASN A 92 -7.37 11.49 9.89
C ASN A 92 -8.55 11.60 8.90
N ASP A 93 -9.02 12.83 8.62
CA ASP A 93 -10.11 13.03 7.65
C ASP A 93 -9.69 12.61 6.24
N VAL A 94 -8.47 12.97 5.84
CA VAL A 94 -7.89 12.59 4.55
C VAL A 94 -7.68 11.08 4.47
N ARG A 95 -7.18 10.46 5.56
CA ARG A 95 -6.97 9.02 5.62
C ARG A 95 -8.27 8.25 5.47
N ILE A 96 -9.31 8.60 6.24
CA ILE A 96 -10.65 7.99 6.12
C ILE A 96 -11.23 8.22 4.72
N PHE A 97 -11.07 9.42 4.16
CA PHE A 97 -11.53 9.72 2.79
C PHE A 97 -10.91 8.75 1.78
N ILE A 98 -9.58 8.60 1.79
CA ILE A 98 -8.85 7.73 0.86
C ILE A 98 -9.20 6.27 1.07
N SER A 99 -9.20 5.78 2.32
CA SER A 99 -9.58 4.39 2.63
C SER A 99 -10.99 4.07 2.15
N SER A 100 -11.93 4.98 2.38
CA SER A 100 -13.32 4.82 1.91
C SER A 100 -13.43 4.86 0.39
N ALA A 101 -12.66 5.75 -0.28
CA ALA A 101 -12.63 5.85 -1.72
C ALA A 101 -12.04 4.58 -2.38
N LEU A 102 -10.99 3.99 -1.79
CA LEU A 102 -10.42 2.71 -2.24
C LEU A 102 -11.44 1.57 -2.17
N VAL A 103 -12.26 1.52 -1.11
CA VAL A 103 -13.35 0.52 -1.04
C VAL A 103 -14.44 0.80 -2.08
N ALA A 104 -14.76 2.08 -2.30
CA ALA A 104 -15.77 2.48 -3.27
C ALA A 104 -15.40 2.10 -4.71
N THR A 105 -14.12 2.21 -5.09
CA THR A 105 -13.64 1.73 -6.39
C THR A 105 -13.82 0.23 -6.51
N ASP A 106 -13.41 -0.54 -5.50
CA ASP A 106 -13.52 -2.01 -5.51
C ASP A 106 -14.97 -2.51 -5.54
N SER A 107 -15.93 -1.65 -5.16
CA SER A 107 -17.37 -1.93 -5.13
C SER A 107 -18.12 -1.48 -6.41
N GLN A 108 -17.43 -1.30 -7.54
CA GLN A 108 -17.98 -0.83 -8.83
C GLN A 108 -18.63 0.57 -8.78
N LYS A 109 -18.25 1.42 -7.83
CA LYS A 109 -18.73 2.82 -7.72
C LYS A 109 -17.70 3.85 -8.22
N ALA A 110 -16.71 3.41 -9.00
CA ALA A 110 -15.64 4.27 -9.48
C ALA A 110 -16.14 5.45 -10.33
N GLY A 111 -17.17 5.27 -11.17
CA GLY A 111 -17.70 6.36 -12.00
C GLY A 111 -18.27 7.53 -11.19
N GLU A 112 -18.97 7.23 -10.08
CA GLU A 112 -19.47 8.24 -9.16
C GLU A 112 -18.31 8.96 -8.45
N LEU A 113 -17.34 8.21 -7.94
CA LEU A 113 -16.16 8.77 -7.30
C LEU A 113 -15.37 9.68 -8.25
N VAL A 114 -15.14 9.25 -9.49
CA VAL A 114 -14.45 10.04 -10.54
C VAL A 114 -15.22 11.33 -10.83
N THR A 115 -16.55 11.26 -10.91
CA THR A 115 -17.40 12.44 -11.14
C THR A 115 -17.27 13.45 -10.01
N GLU A 116 -17.32 12.99 -8.77
CA GLU A 116 -17.20 13.86 -7.59
C GLU A 116 -15.78 14.40 -7.38
N LEU A 117 -14.74 13.62 -7.74
CA LEU A 117 -13.35 14.06 -7.66
C LEU A 117 -12.97 15.05 -8.77
N GLY A 118 -13.56 14.92 -9.96
CA GLY A 118 -13.24 15.76 -11.10
C GLY A 118 -14.07 17.04 -11.22
N ASN A 119 -15.09 17.23 -10.37
CA ASN A 119 -15.81 18.49 -10.28
C ASN A 119 -14.98 19.56 -9.53
N ASP A 120 -15.37 20.83 -9.60
CA ASP A 120 -14.57 21.95 -9.04
C ASP A 120 -14.18 21.76 -7.57
N ARG A 121 -15.13 21.28 -6.75
CA ARG A 121 -14.90 21.01 -5.33
C ARG A 121 -13.96 19.81 -5.13
N GLY A 122 -14.13 18.75 -5.91
CA GLY A 122 -13.24 17.59 -5.90
C GLY A 122 -11.81 17.99 -6.25
N LEU A 123 -11.62 18.81 -7.29
CA LEU A 123 -10.31 19.32 -7.70
C LEU A 123 -9.69 20.21 -6.63
N GLU A 124 -10.48 21.04 -5.94
CA GLU A 124 -10.01 21.83 -4.78
C GLU A 124 -9.50 20.89 -3.67
N ARG A 125 -10.25 19.83 -3.35
CA ARG A 125 -9.83 18.82 -2.35
C ARG A 125 -8.56 18.09 -2.75
N LEU A 126 -8.40 17.74 -4.02
CA LEU A 126 -7.15 17.14 -4.52
C LEU A 126 -5.97 18.13 -4.39
N ARG A 127 -6.18 19.44 -4.64
CA ARG A 127 -5.16 20.46 -4.38
C ARG A 127 -4.80 20.56 -2.90
N GLU A 128 -5.77 20.50 -2.00
CA GLU A 128 -5.51 20.49 -0.55
C GLU A 128 -4.61 19.31 -0.15
N ILE A 129 -4.87 18.10 -0.66
CA ILE A 129 -4.02 16.91 -0.40
C ILE A 129 -2.60 17.14 -0.92
N MET A 130 -2.45 17.61 -2.15
CA MET A 130 -1.14 17.85 -2.77
C MET A 130 -0.34 18.96 -2.06
N ASN A 131 -1.04 19.97 -1.53
CA ASN A 131 -0.43 21.10 -0.83
C ASN A 131 -0.15 20.81 0.65
N PHE A 132 -0.78 19.81 1.24
CA PHE A 132 -0.57 19.43 2.63
C PHE A 132 0.92 19.12 2.92
N PRO A 133 1.43 19.50 4.12
CA PRO A 133 2.72 19.00 4.59
C PRO A 133 2.70 17.46 4.69
N MET A 134 3.80 16.79 4.40
CA MET A 134 3.91 15.33 4.52
C MET A 134 5.19 14.89 5.24
N SER A 135 5.15 13.70 5.84
CA SER A 135 6.29 13.11 6.55
C SER A 135 6.22 11.59 6.52
N CYS A 136 7.40 10.95 6.52
CA CYS A 136 7.54 9.51 6.76
C CYS A 136 7.33 9.11 8.23
N ASP A 137 7.29 10.09 9.14
CA ASP A 137 7.08 9.90 10.57
C ASP A 137 5.96 10.84 11.03
N ALA A 138 4.86 10.90 10.28
CA ALA A 138 3.73 11.76 10.62
C ALA A 138 2.96 11.21 11.83
N GLY A 139 3.01 9.90 12.07
CA GLY A 139 2.23 9.25 13.12
C GLY A 139 0.76 9.63 13.07
N LEU A 140 0.26 10.19 14.17
CA LEU A 140 -1.10 10.73 14.31
C LEU A 140 -1.14 12.27 14.30
N ASP A 141 -0.09 12.94 13.80
CA ASP A 141 -0.05 14.41 13.70
C ASP A 141 -1.11 14.93 12.71
N ASP A 142 -2.12 15.63 13.20
CA ASP A 142 -3.20 16.16 12.38
C ASP A 142 -2.75 17.17 11.30
N ARG A 143 -1.54 17.73 11.43
CA ARG A 143 -1.01 18.79 10.54
C ARG A 143 -0.08 18.29 9.44
N LYS A 144 0.20 16.98 9.38
CA LYS A 144 1.03 16.37 8.34
C LYS A 144 0.37 15.09 7.82
N LEU A 145 0.41 14.87 6.52
CA LEU A 145 0.00 13.59 5.94
C LEU A 145 1.11 12.56 6.05
N SER A 146 0.79 11.38 6.58
CA SER A 146 1.69 10.23 6.53
C SER A 146 1.94 9.83 5.09
N PHE A 147 3.22 9.73 4.72
CA PHE A 147 3.59 9.26 3.39
C PHE A 147 3.13 7.82 3.15
N GLN A 148 3.29 6.96 4.17
CA GLN A 148 2.98 5.53 4.08
C GLN A 148 1.48 5.24 4.19
N TYR A 149 0.76 5.93 5.08
CA TYR A 149 -0.62 5.57 5.43
C TYR A 149 -1.66 6.48 4.79
N VAL A 150 -1.26 7.55 4.11
CA VAL A 150 -2.17 8.48 3.42
C VAL A 150 -1.75 8.69 1.97
N ILE A 151 -0.53 9.19 1.74
CA ILE A 151 -0.10 9.56 0.38
C ILE A 151 0.04 8.34 -0.51
N LEU A 152 0.70 7.28 -0.06
CA LEU A 152 0.83 6.05 -0.84
C LEU A 152 -0.55 5.46 -1.21
N PRO A 153 -1.51 5.28 -0.28
CA PRO A 153 -2.88 4.90 -0.61
C PRO A 153 -3.57 5.84 -1.60
N PHE A 154 -3.33 7.15 -1.51
CA PHE A 154 -3.87 8.12 -2.45
C PHE A 154 -3.32 7.92 -3.87
N LEU A 155 -2.00 7.73 -4.01
CA LEU A 155 -1.40 7.39 -5.30
C LEU A 155 -1.90 6.04 -5.82
N GLY A 156 -2.11 5.08 -4.91
CA GLY A 156 -2.75 3.80 -5.18
C GLY A 156 -4.16 3.98 -5.75
N LEU A 157 -5.00 4.80 -5.12
CA LEU A 157 -6.36 5.08 -5.59
C LEU A 157 -6.36 5.59 -7.04
N LEU A 158 -5.48 6.54 -7.36
CA LEU A 158 -5.37 7.12 -8.70
C LEU A 158 -4.92 6.12 -9.77
N THR A 159 -4.29 5.02 -9.36
CA THR A 159 -3.78 3.96 -10.25
C THR A 159 -4.65 2.70 -10.28
N LYS A 160 -5.82 2.72 -9.62
CA LYS A 160 -6.82 1.65 -9.69
C LYS A 160 -7.33 1.53 -11.13
N THR A 161 -7.51 0.30 -11.61
CA THR A 161 -7.97 0.04 -12.98
C THR A 161 -9.32 0.69 -13.25
N ASP A 162 -10.23 0.67 -12.28
CA ASP A 162 -11.55 1.29 -12.43
C ASP A 162 -11.51 2.82 -12.51
N ILE A 163 -10.43 3.46 -12.03
CA ILE A 163 -10.19 4.89 -12.20
C ILE A 163 -9.51 5.17 -13.54
N THR A 164 -8.42 4.46 -13.85
CA THR A 164 -7.63 4.69 -15.07
C THR A 164 -8.37 4.26 -16.34
N LYS A 165 -9.25 3.26 -16.29
CA LYS A 165 -10.06 2.87 -17.46
C LYS A 165 -11.42 3.57 -17.50
N CYS A 166 -11.70 4.50 -16.57
CA CYS A 166 -12.96 5.22 -16.58
C CYS A 166 -13.02 6.15 -17.80
N ILE A 167 -14.11 6.04 -18.57
CA ILE A 167 -14.33 6.80 -19.82
C ILE A 167 -14.85 8.23 -19.59
N LEU A 168 -15.01 8.64 -18.34
CA LEU A 168 -15.52 9.96 -18.00
C LEU A 168 -14.44 11.03 -18.21
N LYS A 169 -14.82 12.19 -18.80
CA LYS A 169 -13.94 13.36 -18.99
C LYS A 169 -13.26 13.87 -17.71
N TYR A 170 -13.85 13.56 -16.55
CA TYR A 170 -13.35 13.94 -15.24
C TYR A 170 -12.01 13.28 -14.91
N VAL A 171 -11.71 12.10 -15.47
CA VAL A 171 -10.43 11.42 -15.29
C VAL A 171 -9.29 12.28 -15.81
N ASP A 172 -9.38 12.77 -17.05
CA ASP A 172 -8.33 13.60 -17.64
C ASP A 172 -8.15 14.92 -16.87
N THR A 173 -9.24 15.44 -16.30
CA THR A 173 -9.19 16.64 -15.45
C THR A 173 -8.40 16.38 -14.16
N ILE A 174 -8.60 15.22 -13.53
CA ILE A 174 -7.86 14.79 -12.32
C ILE A 174 -6.37 14.61 -12.65
N PHE A 175 -6.03 13.89 -13.73
CA PHE A 175 -4.63 13.65 -14.09
C PHE A 175 -3.92 14.94 -14.56
N MET A 176 -4.61 15.81 -15.29
CA MET A 176 -4.09 17.13 -15.65
C MET A 176 -3.81 18.00 -14.42
N LEU A 177 -4.66 17.92 -13.39
CA LEU A 177 -4.41 18.60 -12.13
C LEU A 177 -3.12 18.10 -11.45
N ILE A 178 -2.92 16.79 -11.41
CA ILE A 178 -1.71 16.18 -10.85
C ILE A 178 -0.48 16.62 -11.63
N TYR A 179 -0.54 16.55 -12.97
CA TYR A 179 0.54 16.98 -13.85
C TYR A 179 0.92 18.45 -13.68
N LYS A 180 -0.07 19.35 -13.54
CA LYS A 180 0.19 20.77 -13.25
C LYS A 180 0.90 21.00 -11.91
N ASN A 181 0.89 20.02 -11.01
CA ASN A 181 1.57 20.05 -9.72
C ASN A 181 2.77 19.08 -9.67
N LEU A 182 3.29 18.64 -10.82
CA LEU A 182 4.35 17.63 -10.88
C LEU A 182 5.61 18.07 -10.10
N ASP A 183 6.03 19.32 -10.22
CA ASP A 183 7.18 19.84 -9.46
C ASP A 183 6.86 19.98 -7.95
N SER A 184 5.78 20.72 -7.63
CA SER A 184 5.44 21.09 -6.25
C SER A 184 5.03 19.90 -5.38
N PHE A 185 4.33 18.93 -5.96
CA PHE A 185 3.82 17.75 -5.26
C PHE A 185 4.74 16.54 -5.46
N PHE A 186 4.98 16.12 -6.70
CA PHE A 186 5.72 14.88 -6.96
C PHE A 186 7.21 15.04 -6.71
N HIS A 187 7.88 15.94 -7.41
CA HIS A 187 9.32 16.11 -7.33
C HIS A 187 9.76 16.56 -5.92
N LYS A 188 9.18 17.64 -5.41
CA LYS A 188 9.62 18.25 -4.14
C LYS A 188 9.16 17.52 -2.88
N LYS A 189 8.04 16.78 -2.92
CA LYS A 189 7.49 16.10 -1.73
C LYS A 189 7.54 14.58 -1.84
N VAL A 190 6.87 13.99 -2.82
CA VAL A 190 6.77 12.52 -2.96
C VAL A 190 8.16 11.88 -3.10
N MET A 191 8.99 12.38 -4.02
CA MET A 191 10.34 11.81 -4.24
C MET A 191 11.25 11.98 -3.02
N LYS A 192 11.14 13.11 -2.31
CA LYS A 192 11.89 13.35 -1.06
C LYS A 192 11.51 12.37 0.05
N MET A 193 10.22 12.05 0.19
CA MET A 193 9.78 11.04 1.16
C MET A 193 10.25 9.65 0.76
N LEU A 194 10.17 9.31 -0.53
CA LEU A 194 10.71 8.03 -1.04
C LEU A 194 12.22 7.91 -0.76
N GLU A 195 13.01 8.93 -1.05
CA GLU A 195 14.44 8.96 -0.73
C GLU A 195 14.70 8.73 0.76
N THR A 196 13.90 9.36 1.63
CA THR A 196 14.02 9.18 3.08
C THR A 196 13.83 7.72 3.47
N LEU A 197 12.80 7.05 2.92
CA LEU A 197 12.54 5.63 3.18
C LEU A 197 13.64 4.71 2.65
N VAL A 198 14.16 4.99 1.44
CA VAL A 198 15.27 4.26 0.82
C VAL A 198 16.55 4.42 1.64
N SER A 199 16.88 5.64 2.05
CA SER A 199 18.11 5.95 2.79
C SER A 199 18.14 5.27 4.16
N ARG A 200 17.00 5.23 4.85
CA ARG A 200 16.87 4.54 6.14
C ARG A 200 16.54 3.06 6.04
N ASN A 201 16.30 2.55 4.82
CA ASN A 201 15.95 1.16 4.53
C ASN A 201 14.79 0.62 5.40
N SER A 202 13.77 1.46 5.62
CA SER A 202 12.65 1.13 6.50
C SER A 202 11.42 1.97 6.17
N ILE A 203 10.27 1.30 6.12
CA ILE A 203 8.94 1.92 5.96
C ILE A 203 8.27 2.26 7.29
N VAL A 204 8.87 1.89 8.42
CA VAL A 204 8.30 2.09 9.76
C VAL A 204 8.13 3.57 10.06
N ASP A 205 6.93 3.99 10.47
CA ASP A 205 6.71 5.29 11.06
C ASP A 205 7.21 5.28 12.52
N ASN A 206 8.17 6.15 12.85
CA ASN A 206 8.76 6.18 14.19
C ASN A 206 7.87 6.87 15.24
N ASN A 207 6.77 7.51 14.83
CA ASN A 207 5.88 8.27 15.70
C ASN A 207 4.55 7.56 15.97
N VAL A 208 4.29 6.40 15.34
CA VAL A 208 3.12 5.57 15.65
C VAL A 208 3.41 4.09 15.39
N ASP A 209 3.01 3.23 16.32
CA ASP A 209 2.96 1.79 16.06
C ASP A 209 1.67 1.41 15.33
N VAL A 210 1.72 0.32 14.56
CA VAL A 210 0.59 -0.13 13.72
C VAL A 210 -0.65 -0.48 14.56
N ASP A 211 -0.48 -0.99 15.78
CA ASP A 211 -1.61 -1.36 16.64
C ASP A 211 -2.35 -0.11 17.14
N LYS A 212 -1.61 0.93 17.52
CA LYS A 212 -2.16 2.23 17.91
C LYS A 212 -2.85 2.92 16.73
N LEU A 213 -2.27 2.83 15.53
CA LEU A 213 -2.90 3.32 14.30
C LEU A 213 -4.24 2.63 14.05
N PHE A 214 -4.32 1.31 14.18
CA PHE A 214 -5.57 0.56 13.98
C PHE A 214 -6.62 0.81 15.07
N LYS A 215 -6.19 1.09 16.32
CA LYS A 215 -7.12 1.51 17.38
C LYS A 215 -7.84 2.81 17.05
N THR A 216 -7.16 3.75 16.39
CA THR A 216 -7.76 5.01 15.95
C THR A 216 -8.50 4.86 14.62
N GLU A 217 -7.95 4.09 13.69
CA GLU A 217 -8.42 4.01 12.31
C GLU A 217 -8.25 2.59 11.77
N GLN A 218 -9.26 1.75 12.05
CA GLN A 218 -9.27 0.32 11.72
C GLN A 218 -9.13 0.00 10.22
N TYR A 219 -9.42 0.96 9.34
CA TYR A 219 -9.39 0.79 7.88
C TYR A 219 -8.17 1.44 7.23
N SER A 220 -7.08 1.60 7.98
CA SER A 220 -5.81 2.11 7.43
C SER A 220 -5.12 1.05 6.58
N PHE A 221 -4.65 1.43 5.38
CA PHE A 221 -3.77 0.57 4.60
C PHE A 221 -2.36 0.59 5.18
N ILE A 222 -1.76 -0.59 5.35
CA ILE A 222 -0.36 -0.74 5.80
C ILE A 222 0.46 -1.31 4.65
N PRO A 223 1.43 -0.55 4.09
CA PRO A 223 2.28 -1.07 3.03
C PRO A 223 3.12 -2.24 3.55
N PRO A 224 3.18 -3.37 2.80
CA PRO A 224 3.96 -4.53 3.22
C PRO A 224 5.47 -4.37 2.98
N SER A 225 5.88 -3.58 1.98
CA SER A 225 7.29 -3.40 1.63
C SER A 225 7.56 -2.03 1.01
N LEU A 226 8.83 -1.63 0.98
CA LEU A 226 9.27 -0.43 0.27
C LEU A 226 9.07 -0.57 -1.25
N GLY A 227 9.14 -1.79 -1.77
CA GLY A 227 8.86 -2.10 -3.18
C GLY A 227 7.51 -1.57 -3.67
N ILE A 228 6.46 -1.63 -2.84
CA ILE A 228 5.12 -1.15 -3.23
C ILE A 228 5.11 0.35 -3.58
N PHE A 229 5.95 1.16 -2.93
CA PHE A 229 6.09 2.58 -3.24
C PHE A 229 6.60 2.80 -4.66
N PHE A 230 7.62 2.03 -5.07
CA PHE A 230 8.17 2.12 -6.42
C PHE A 230 7.11 1.76 -7.47
N LEU A 231 6.45 0.61 -7.33
CA LEU A 231 5.42 0.19 -8.32
C LEU A 231 4.30 1.22 -8.47
N ILE A 232 3.77 1.76 -7.37
CA ILE A 232 2.67 2.72 -7.44
C ILE A 232 3.12 4.03 -8.10
N ILE A 233 4.32 4.52 -7.77
CA ILE A 233 4.87 5.74 -8.38
C ILE A 233 5.09 5.52 -9.88
N VAL A 234 5.72 4.40 -10.28
CA VAL A 234 5.96 4.07 -11.70
C VAL A 234 4.65 3.99 -12.50
N ARG A 235 3.63 3.34 -11.93
CA ARG A 235 2.31 3.22 -12.58
C ARG A 235 1.65 4.58 -12.77
N LEU A 236 1.75 5.46 -11.78
CA LEU A 236 1.18 6.79 -11.87
C LEU A 236 1.90 7.66 -12.90
N LEU A 237 3.24 7.64 -12.92
CA LEU A 237 4.01 8.37 -13.93
C LEU A 237 3.74 7.84 -15.34
N THR A 238 3.66 6.52 -15.51
CA THR A 238 3.24 5.88 -16.77
C THR A 238 1.85 6.33 -17.20
N GLU A 239 0.91 6.44 -16.25
CA GLU A 239 -0.45 6.91 -16.55
C GLU A 239 -0.49 8.39 -16.97
N LEU A 240 0.35 9.23 -16.35
CA LEU A 240 0.53 10.63 -16.78
C LEU A 240 1.09 10.70 -18.20
N LEU A 241 2.15 9.95 -18.50
CA LEU A 241 2.75 9.86 -19.84
C LEU A 241 1.75 9.36 -20.90
N ARG A 242 0.88 8.43 -20.52
CA ARG A 242 -0.17 7.89 -21.41
C ARG A 242 -1.22 8.93 -21.79
N ARG A 243 -1.57 9.82 -20.85
CA ARG A 243 -2.68 10.76 -21.02
C ARG A 243 -2.26 12.12 -21.53
N ILE A 244 -1.06 12.57 -21.17
CA ILE A 244 -0.62 13.95 -21.36
C ILE A 244 0.59 13.91 -22.27
N LYS A 245 0.38 14.34 -23.53
CA LYS A 245 1.43 14.30 -24.57
C LYS A 245 2.64 15.13 -24.17
N GLU A 246 2.43 16.27 -23.55
CA GLU A 246 3.50 17.16 -23.11
C GLU A 246 4.35 16.58 -21.97
N ALA A 247 3.92 15.48 -21.35
CA ALA A 247 4.67 14.88 -20.25
C ALA A 247 5.99 14.23 -20.72
N SER A 248 6.09 13.75 -21.97
CA SER A 248 7.33 13.17 -22.53
C SER A 248 8.42 14.21 -22.75
N THR A 249 8.08 15.48 -22.95
CA THR A 249 9.04 16.58 -23.11
C THR A 249 9.24 17.41 -21.85
N ASN A 250 8.51 17.09 -20.77
CA ASN A 250 8.57 17.85 -19.54
C ASN A 250 9.87 17.55 -18.76
N GLU A 251 10.73 18.55 -18.60
CA GLU A 251 12.00 18.42 -17.87
C GLU A 251 11.82 17.91 -16.42
N THR A 252 10.77 18.34 -15.72
CA THR A 252 10.49 17.84 -14.37
C THR A 252 10.12 16.36 -14.38
N MET A 253 9.37 15.89 -15.39
CA MET A 253 9.08 14.47 -15.57
C MET A 253 10.37 13.66 -15.78
N HIS A 254 11.26 14.13 -16.66
CA HIS A 254 12.58 13.51 -16.89
C HIS A 254 13.41 13.43 -15.60
N ASN A 255 13.47 14.53 -14.84
CA ASN A 255 14.19 14.58 -13.57
C ASN A 255 13.61 13.62 -12.53
N ILE A 256 12.28 13.50 -12.42
CA ILE A 256 11.62 12.53 -11.54
C ILE A 256 11.98 11.10 -11.96
N VAL A 257 11.89 10.77 -13.25
CA VAL A 257 12.17 9.42 -13.77
C VAL A 257 13.62 9.04 -13.54
N HIS A 258 14.57 9.94 -13.83
CA HIS A 258 15.99 9.72 -13.56
C HIS A 258 16.22 9.44 -12.07
N TYR A 259 15.66 10.28 -11.20
CA TYR A 259 15.83 10.13 -9.77
C TYR A 259 15.20 8.84 -9.23
N LEU A 260 14.06 8.43 -9.78
CA LEU A 260 13.42 7.16 -9.46
C LEU A 260 14.28 5.95 -9.86
N LYS A 261 14.98 6.00 -11.00
CA LYS A 261 15.96 4.97 -11.41
C LYS A 261 17.10 4.86 -10.40
N ASP A 262 17.65 6.00 -9.98
CA ASP A 262 18.72 6.03 -8.98
C ASP A 262 18.29 5.44 -7.64
N LEU A 263 17.10 5.82 -7.15
CA LEU A 263 16.53 5.27 -5.92
C LEU A 263 16.24 3.77 -6.04
N THR A 264 15.77 3.30 -7.19
CA THR A 264 15.54 1.88 -7.46
C THR A 264 16.85 1.09 -7.40
N ALA A 265 17.92 1.61 -8.03
CA ALA A 265 19.24 1.00 -7.98
C ALA A 265 19.81 0.97 -6.56
N LYS A 266 19.66 2.04 -5.79
CA LYS A 266 20.04 2.10 -4.36
C LYS A 266 19.28 1.06 -3.55
N TYR A 267 17.97 0.94 -3.75
CA TYR A 267 17.14 -0.04 -3.05
C TYR A 267 17.56 -1.49 -3.38
N LYS A 268 17.73 -1.84 -4.66
CA LYS A 268 18.23 -3.17 -5.07
C LYS A 268 19.54 -3.55 -4.37
N ARG A 269 20.54 -2.65 -4.41
CA ARG A 269 21.84 -2.85 -3.74
C ARG A 269 21.71 -3.01 -2.22
N SER A 270 20.74 -2.34 -1.60
CA SER A 270 20.50 -2.45 -0.15
C SER A 270 20.00 -3.83 0.27
N LEU A 271 19.27 -4.53 -0.61
CA LEU A 271 18.74 -5.87 -0.35
C LEU A 271 19.76 -6.98 -0.58
N GLU A 272 20.82 -6.70 -1.35
CA GLU A 272 21.95 -7.62 -1.58
C GLU A 272 22.89 -7.68 -0.37
N ARG A 273 22.80 -6.71 0.56
CA ARG A 273 23.65 -6.64 1.76
C ARG A 273 22.87 -7.15 2.97
N PRO A 274 23.28 -8.27 3.62
CA PRO A 274 22.46 -8.96 4.63
C PRO A 274 22.20 -8.24 5.96
N LEU A 275 22.71 -7.03 6.21
CA LEU A 275 22.94 -6.62 7.60
C LEU A 275 21.85 -5.80 8.29
N ILE A 276 20.97 -5.05 7.62
CA ILE A 276 20.02 -4.16 8.35
C ILE A 276 18.71 -3.84 7.59
N SER A 277 18.34 -4.59 6.55
CA SER A 277 17.04 -4.34 5.93
C SER A 277 15.94 -5.02 6.75
N ARG A 278 14.81 -4.33 7.00
CA ARG A 278 13.61 -4.89 7.67
C ARG A 278 12.46 -5.11 6.69
N ASP A 279 12.74 -5.02 5.40
CA ASP A 279 11.77 -5.20 4.33
C ASP A 279 11.40 -6.68 4.16
N PRO A 280 10.12 -7.07 4.20
CA PRO A 280 9.70 -8.46 3.99
C PRO A 280 10.13 -9.07 2.65
N LEU A 281 10.49 -8.28 1.63
CA LEU A 281 11.09 -8.77 0.38
C LEU A 281 12.50 -9.34 0.58
N ILE A 282 13.11 -9.20 1.75
CA ILE A 282 14.39 -9.81 2.08
C ILE A 282 14.22 -11.32 2.31
N ASP A 283 13.14 -11.72 2.96
CA ASP A 283 13.03 -13.05 3.55
C ASP A 283 12.77 -14.15 2.49
N ASN A 284 12.34 -13.78 1.28
CA ASN A 284 12.08 -14.72 0.19
C ASN A 284 12.74 -14.27 -1.11
N LEU A 285 13.81 -14.99 -1.51
CA LEU A 285 14.59 -14.70 -2.72
C LEU A 285 13.76 -14.78 -4.01
N GLU A 286 12.87 -15.76 -4.12
CA GLU A 286 12.06 -15.96 -5.33
C GLU A 286 10.99 -14.87 -5.45
N THR A 287 10.32 -14.51 -4.35
CA THR A 287 9.42 -13.35 -4.31
C THR A 287 10.15 -12.06 -4.68
N ARG A 288 11.38 -11.87 -4.18
CA ARG A 288 12.20 -10.69 -4.50
C ARG A 288 12.54 -10.61 -5.99
N LYS A 289 13.00 -11.71 -6.58
CA LYS A 289 13.31 -11.79 -8.02
C LYS A 289 12.07 -11.49 -8.86
N TYR A 290 10.94 -12.13 -8.53
CA TYR A 290 9.68 -11.92 -9.23
C TYR A 290 9.21 -10.45 -9.13
N PHE A 291 9.27 -9.87 -7.93
CA PHE A 291 8.95 -8.46 -7.71
C PHE A 291 9.79 -7.53 -8.59
N PHE A 292 11.13 -7.70 -8.59
CA PHE A 292 11.99 -6.83 -9.40
C PHE A 292 11.83 -7.05 -10.89
N ALA A 293 11.51 -8.27 -11.35
CA ALA A 293 11.15 -8.51 -12.74
C ALA A 293 9.92 -7.69 -13.17
N ILE A 294 8.89 -7.61 -12.31
CA ILE A 294 7.72 -6.76 -12.56
C ILE A 294 8.10 -5.27 -12.56
N LEU A 295 8.82 -4.82 -11.52
CA LEU A 295 9.20 -3.42 -11.40
C LEU A 295 10.07 -2.96 -12.59
N ASP A 296 11.01 -3.79 -13.02
CA ASP A 296 11.86 -3.50 -14.17
C ASP A 296 11.07 -3.42 -15.47
N ASN A 297 10.10 -4.34 -15.65
CA ASN A 297 9.21 -4.29 -16.80
C ASN A 297 8.37 -2.99 -16.82
N GLU A 298 7.78 -2.59 -15.69
CA GLU A 298 7.01 -1.34 -15.61
C GLU A 298 7.88 -0.09 -15.79
N MET A 299 9.09 -0.09 -15.23
CA MET A 299 10.06 0.99 -15.45
C MET A 299 10.46 1.10 -16.92
N ASN A 300 10.67 -0.01 -17.62
CA ASN A 300 11.02 -0.01 -19.04
C ASN A 300 9.88 0.58 -19.88
N ILE A 301 8.63 0.16 -19.65
CA ILE A 301 7.47 0.74 -20.34
C ILE A 301 7.41 2.27 -20.11
N MET A 302 7.61 2.72 -18.87
CA MET A 302 7.62 4.15 -18.54
C MET A 302 8.73 4.90 -19.30
N ILE A 303 9.93 4.33 -19.36
CA ILE A 303 11.10 4.92 -20.05
C ILE A 303 10.89 4.96 -21.57
N GLU A 304 10.31 3.90 -22.15
CA GLU A 304 9.96 3.86 -23.58
C GLU A 304 8.99 4.98 -23.93
N MET A 305 7.94 5.17 -23.11
CA MET A 305 6.96 6.26 -23.29
C MET A 305 7.59 7.64 -23.12
N LEU A 306 8.54 7.80 -22.18
CA LEU A 306 9.26 9.04 -21.98
C LEU A 306 10.14 9.41 -23.20
N ASN A 307 10.69 8.41 -23.89
CA ASN A 307 11.61 8.60 -25.01
C ASN A 307 10.93 8.60 -26.39
N THR A 308 9.60 8.51 -26.48
CA THR A 308 8.88 8.31 -27.75
C THR A 308 9.02 9.49 -28.73
N GLU A 309 9.43 10.68 -28.29
CA GLU A 309 9.68 11.83 -29.18
C GLU A 309 11.09 11.85 -29.81
N HIS A 310 12.05 11.07 -29.29
CA HIS A 310 13.39 11.01 -29.89
C HIS A 310 13.46 10.17 -31.17
N ILE A 311 12.43 9.35 -31.46
CA ILE A 311 12.40 8.47 -32.64
C ILE A 311 11.80 9.21 -33.86
N SER A 312 10.97 10.24 -33.65
CA SER A 312 10.35 11.00 -34.74
C SER A 312 11.25 12.08 -35.35
N GLU A 313 12.28 12.55 -34.66
CA GLU A 313 13.19 13.60 -35.17
C GLU A 313 14.43 13.04 -35.89
N THR A 314 14.77 11.77 -35.69
CA THR A 314 15.89 11.11 -36.41
C THR A 314 15.46 10.43 -37.71
N SER A 315 14.23 10.65 -38.18
CA SER A 315 13.66 10.02 -39.38
C SER A 315 13.08 11.00 -40.41
N ASN A 316 13.42 12.29 -40.31
CA ASN A 316 13.14 13.29 -41.35
C ASN A 316 14.44 13.93 -41.86
#